data_AF-A0A7K3BGM6-F1
#
_entry.id   AF-A0A7K3BGM6-F1
#
_cell.length_a   1.000
_cell.length_b   1.000
_cell.length_c   1.000
_cell.angle_alpha   90.00
_cell.angle_beta   90.00
_cell.angle_gamma   90.00
#
_symmetry.space_group_name_H-M   'P 1'
#
loop_
_entity.id
_entity.type
_entity.pdbx_description
1 polymer ?
#
loop_
_entity_poly.entity_id
_entity_poly.type
_entity_poly.pdbx_seq_one_letter_code
_entity_poly.pdbx_strand_id
1 'polypeptide(L)'
;MTGEAVELGLHTAKLPSRALAAALDGVVYIGGYLAVSIVLTVATASMDGAAVAAVYVGSLLLVLIGVPIAVETLSRGRSLGKLACGLRVVRDDGGPIRFRHALVRGAVGVVEIQMFLGVIACIASLVSARGRRVGDVFAGTLVVRERIPVPRAARPLPPAPPWLAVQLAGVDLSAVPEGLWLAVRQYLSRVHQLDPQVGWSMAERLAGDVVACTGAPVPPGTPPAAFLAAVVAERQGRDARRVFGAPVASPVDGVAEQGKGRGAGTPPVGWVTPGAVGGVRGEAGGQAPQALVPPSPSPYPSASSPSSSSTGFAPPA
;
A
#
# COMPACT_ATOMS: atom_id res chain seq x y z
N MET A 1 -21.56 -25.24 -22.92
CA MET A 1 -21.23 -23.92 -22.36
C MET A 1 -22.11 -23.69 -21.14
N THR A 2 -21.59 -23.98 -19.96
CA THR A 2 -22.26 -23.71 -18.68
C THR A 2 -21.43 -22.65 -17.97
N GLY A 3 -22.03 -21.46 -17.83
CA GLY A 3 -21.46 -20.37 -17.06
C GLY A 3 -21.56 -20.72 -15.59
N GLU A 4 -20.48 -21.23 -15.00
CA GLU A 4 -20.30 -21.13 -13.57
C GLU A 4 -20.10 -19.66 -13.23
N ALA A 5 -21.22 -18.99 -12.94
CA ALA A 5 -21.20 -17.82 -12.10
C ALA A 5 -20.72 -18.30 -10.72
N VAL A 6 -19.41 -18.37 -10.55
CA VAL A 6 -18.78 -18.36 -9.22
C VAL A 6 -19.39 -17.16 -8.53
N GLU A 7 -20.34 -17.39 -7.62
CA GLU A 7 -20.83 -16.39 -6.70
C GLU A 7 -19.62 -15.95 -5.89
N LEU A 8 -18.92 -14.93 -6.40
CA LEU A 8 -17.94 -14.18 -5.65
C LEU A 8 -18.72 -13.64 -4.46
N GLY A 9 -18.56 -14.31 -3.32
CA GLY A 9 -19.08 -13.89 -2.02
C GLY A 9 -18.43 -12.57 -1.66
N LEU A 10 -18.91 -11.48 -2.24
CA LEU A 10 -18.47 -10.13 -1.98
C LEU A 10 -18.89 -9.83 -0.54
N HIS A 11 -17.90 -9.83 0.34
CA HIS A 11 -18.12 -9.53 1.75
C HIS A 11 -18.60 -8.08 1.84
N THR A 12 -19.90 -7.93 2.08
CA THR A 12 -20.54 -6.62 2.22
C THR A 12 -19.92 -5.90 3.40
N ALA A 13 -19.59 -4.62 3.24
CA ALA A 13 -18.98 -3.84 4.29
C ALA A 13 -19.91 -3.72 5.51
N LYS A 14 -19.35 -3.83 6.72
CA LYS A 14 -20.11 -3.68 7.96
C LYS A 14 -20.77 -2.29 8.01
N LEU A 15 -22.03 -2.24 8.44
CA LEU A 15 -22.84 -1.01 8.55
C LEU A 15 -22.10 0.19 9.17
N PRO A 16 -21.34 0.06 10.28
CA PRO A 16 -20.67 1.21 10.89
C PRO A 16 -19.62 1.84 9.97
N SER A 17 -18.91 1.03 9.18
CA SER A 17 -17.91 1.55 8.23
C SER A 17 -18.56 2.31 7.08
N ARG A 18 -19.76 1.90 6.66
CA ARG A 18 -20.54 2.62 5.63
C ARG A 18 -21.11 3.92 6.17
N ALA A 19 -21.62 3.92 7.40
CA ALA A 19 -22.10 5.12 8.07
C ALA A 19 -20.97 6.13 8.28
N LEU A 20 -19.79 5.69 8.73
CA LEU A 20 -18.61 6.54 8.89
C LEU A 20 -18.16 7.13 7.55
N ALA A 21 -18.08 6.32 6.50
CA ALA A 21 -17.75 6.82 5.16
C ALA A 21 -18.75 7.88 4.68
N ALA A 22 -20.05 7.65 4.88
CA ALA A 22 -21.10 8.60 4.52
C ALA A 22 -21.03 9.89 5.36
N ALA A 23 -20.69 9.79 6.65
CA ALA A 23 -20.51 10.95 7.52
C ALA A 23 -19.30 11.79 7.08
N LEU A 24 -18.17 11.16 6.76
CA LEU A 24 -16.98 11.84 6.23
C LEU A 24 -17.28 12.53 4.90
N ASP A 25 -17.93 11.83 3.98
CA ASP A 25 -18.39 12.43 2.72
C ASP A 25 -19.32 13.62 2.97
N GLY A 26 -20.26 13.48 3.91
CA GLY A 26 -21.17 14.55 4.32
C GLY A 26 -20.43 15.78 4.83
N VAL A 27 -19.43 15.63 5.71
CA VAL A 27 -18.60 16.73 6.21
C VAL A 27 -17.87 17.43 5.07
N VAL A 28 -17.29 16.67 4.13
CA VAL A 28 -16.61 17.25 2.97
C VAL A 28 -17.57 18.06 2.10
N TYR A 29 -18.73 17.50 1.74
CA TYR A 29 -19.67 18.17 0.84
C TYR A 29 -20.37 19.36 1.49
N ILE A 30 -20.71 19.25 2.79
CA ILE A 30 -21.27 20.38 3.56
C ILE A 30 -20.22 21.47 3.73
N GLY A 31 -18.99 21.12 4.10
CA GLY A 31 -17.88 22.09 4.21
C GLY A 31 -17.58 22.78 2.88
N GLY A 32 -17.58 22.03 1.78
CA GLY A 32 -17.45 22.57 0.43
C GLY A 32 -18.60 23.52 0.06
N TYR A 33 -19.84 23.15 0.38
CA TYR A 33 -21.00 24.01 0.17
C TYR A 33 -20.91 25.31 0.98
N LEU A 34 -20.49 25.25 2.25
CA LEU A 34 -20.29 26.44 3.08
C LEU A 34 -19.19 27.35 2.50
N ALA A 35 -18.07 26.79 2.04
CA ALA A 35 -17.01 27.55 1.40
C ALA A 35 -17.50 28.25 0.11
N VAL A 36 -18.22 27.52 -0.75
CA VAL A 36 -18.84 28.08 -1.95
C VAL A 36 -19.84 29.18 -1.59
N SER A 37 -20.65 28.98 -0.55
CA SER A 37 -21.66 29.94 -0.10
C SER A 37 -21.03 31.26 0.36
N ILE A 38 -19.87 31.21 1.04
CA ILE A 38 -19.13 32.42 1.44
C ILE A 38 -18.67 33.23 0.22
N VAL A 39 -18.13 32.54 -0.80
CA VAL A 39 -17.72 33.19 -2.05
C VAL A 39 -18.93 33.78 -2.78
N LEU A 40 -20.05 33.03 -2.82
CA LEU A 40 -21.30 33.48 -3.44
C LEU A 40 -21.85 34.74 -2.79
N THR A 41 -21.78 34.89 -1.47
CA THR A 41 -22.25 36.10 -0.77
C THR A 41 -21.64 37.37 -1.35
N VAL A 42 -20.34 37.35 -1.65
CA VAL A 42 -19.64 38.49 -2.26
C VAL A 42 -19.97 38.59 -3.75
N ALA A 43 -19.97 37.45 -4.47
CA ALA A 43 -20.20 37.42 -5.91
C ALA A 43 -21.61 37.86 -6.33
N THR A 44 -22.61 37.69 -5.46
CA THR A 44 -24.01 38.05 -5.74
C THR A 44 -24.46 39.36 -5.08
N ALA A 45 -23.55 40.15 -4.49
CA ALA A 45 -23.90 41.34 -3.70
C ALA A 45 -24.64 42.43 -4.50
N SER A 46 -24.48 42.46 -5.83
CA SER A 46 -25.14 43.42 -6.73
C SER A 46 -26.35 42.85 -7.46
N MET A 47 -26.73 41.58 -7.19
CA MET A 47 -27.86 40.93 -7.85
C MET A 47 -29.17 41.21 -7.12
N ASP A 48 -30.28 41.07 -7.82
CA ASP A 48 -31.61 41.11 -7.22
C ASP A 48 -31.91 39.84 -6.40
N GLY A 49 -32.87 39.92 -5.48
CA GLY A 49 -33.16 38.84 -4.55
C GLY A 49 -33.58 37.52 -5.22
N ALA A 50 -34.24 37.57 -6.39
CA ALA A 50 -34.64 36.38 -7.11
C ALA A 50 -33.43 35.68 -7.74
N ALA A 51 -32.51 36.43 -8.36
CA ALA A 51 -31.27 35.88 -8.88
C ALA A 51 -30.39 35.29 -7.78
N VAL A 52 -30.26 35.97 -6.63
CA VAL A 52 -29.55 35.44 -5.46
C VAL A 52 -30.15 34.09 -5.04
N ALA A 53 -31.47 34.03 -4.84
CA ALA A 53 -32.14 32.79 -4.46
C ALA A 53 -31.89 31.65 -5.47
N ALA A 54 -31.98 31.95 -6.78
CA ALA A 54 -31.71 30.97 -7.84
C ALA A 54 -30.26 30.47 -7.79
N VAL A 55 -29.29 31.34 -7.55
CA VAL A 55 -27.87 30.97 -7.43
C VAL A 55 -27.60 30.09 -6.20
N TYR A 56 -28.21 30.39 -5.04
CA TYR A 56 -28.08 29.56 -3.85
C TYR A 56 -28.76 28.19 -4.00
N VAL A 57 -29.96 28.13 -4.58
CA VAL A 57 -30.63 26.85 -4.86
C VAL A 57 -29.83 26.04 -5.87
N GLY A 58 -29.34 26.68 -6.94
CA GLY A 58 -28.50 26.04 -7.95
C GLY A 58 -27.20 25.49 -7.37
N SER A 59 -26.51 26.26 -6.53
CA SER A 59 -25.27 25.81 -5.88
C SER A 59 -25.52 24.68 -4.87
N LEU A 60 -26.63 24.73 -4.13
CA LEU A 60 -27.05 23.65 -3.23
C LEU A 60 -27.25 22.35 -3.98
N LEU A 61 -28.03 22.36 -5.07
CA LEU A 61 -28.25 21.17 -5.90
C LEU A 61 -26.95 20.68 -6.54
N LEU A 62 -26.13 21.59 -7.07
CA LEU A 62 -24.87 21.25 -7.72
C LEU A 62 -23.89 20.61 -6.73
N VAL A 63 -23.68 21.20 -5.55
CA VAL A 63 -22.65 20.76 -4.60
C VAL A 63 -23.11 19.55 -3.78
N LEU A 64 -24.36 19.51 -3.32
CA LEU A 64 -24.83 18.42 -2.45
C LEU A 64 -25.37 17.21 -3.23
N ILE A 65 -25.67 17.36 -4.53
CA ILE A 65 -26.20 16.26 -5.36
C ILE A 65 -25.28 16.02 -6.56
N GLY A 66 -24.99 17.06 -7.34
CA GLY A 66 -24.19 16.96 -8.56
C GLY A 66 -22.75 16.48 -8.29
N VAL A 67 -22.06 17.11 -7.34
CA VAL A 67 -20.66 16.79 -7.02
C VAL A 67 -20.51 15.36 -6.50
N PRO A 68 -21.31 14.84 -5.53
CA PRO A 68 -21.24 13.44 -5.13
C PRO A 68 -21.44 12.47 -6.28
N ILE A 69 -22.41 12.73 -7.17
CA ILE A 69 -22.67 11.89 -8.35
C ILE A 69 -21.47 11.91 -9.30
N ALA A 70 -20.91 13.10 -9.57
CA ALA A 70 -19.75 13.28 -10.42
C ALA A 70 -18.51 12.57 -9.85
N VAL A 71 -18.22 12.79 -8.57
CA VAL A 71 -17.12 12.13 -7.86
C VAL A 71 -17.27 10.63 -7.96
N GLU A 72 -18.43 10.07 -7.63
CA GLU A 72 -18.64 8.62 -7.63
C GLU A 72 -18.54 8.02 -9.05
N THR A 73 -19.05 8.74 -10.05
CA THR A 73 -18.97 8.34 -11.46
C THR A 73 -17.52 8.32 -11.95
N LEU A 74 -16.78 9.42 -11.76
CA LEU A 74 -15.41 9.58 -12.23
C LEU A 74 -14.43 8.64 -11.51
N SER A 75 -14.66 8.41 -10.22
CA SER A 75 -13.82 7.56 -9.38
C SER A 75 -14.17 6.07 -9.43
N ARG A 76 -15.20 5.70 -10.23
CA ARG A 76 -15.69 4.32 -10.36
C ARG A 76 -16.13 3.72 -9.02
N GLY A 77 -16.83 4.50 -8.20
CA GLY A 77 -17.46 4.06 -6.96
C GLY A 77 -16.74 4.46 -5.66
N ARG A 78 -15.78 5.38 -5.73
CA ARG A 78 -14.92 5.80 -4.61
C ARG A 78 -15.12 7.28 -4.26
N SER A 79 -15.71 7.57 -3.11
CA SER A 79 -15.71 8.93 -2.53
C SER A 79 -14.61 9.05 -1.49
N LEU A 80 -14.32 10.26 -0.99
CA LEU A 80 -13.23 10.47 -0.03
C LEU A 80 -13.43 9.67 1.27
N GLY A 81 -14.63 9.70 1.83
CA GLY A 81 -14.99 8.90 3.00
C GLY A 81 -14.92 7.40 2.74
N LYS A 82 -15.38 6.96 1.55
CA LYS A 82 -15.24 5.54 1.15
C LYS A 82 -13.78 5.14 1.02
N LEU A 83 -12.92 5.98 0.44
CA LEU A 83 -11.48 5.75 0.35
C LEU A 83 -10.86 5.62 1.74
N ALA A 84 -11.18 6.55 2.66
CA ALA A 84 -10.68 6.52 4.03
C ALA A 84 -11.09 5.23 4.78
N CYS A 85 -12.28 4.70 4.50
CA CYS A 85 -12.78 3.47 5.10
C CYS A 85 -12.43 2.18 4.32
N GLY A 86 -11.72 2.28 3.19
CA GLY A 86 -11.43 1.12 2.31
C GLY A 86 -12.66 0.50 1.68
N LEU A 87 -13.60 1.35 1.26
CA LEU A 87 -14.86 0.97 0.67
C LEU A 87 -14.92 1.38 -0.79
N ARG A 88 -15.68 0.62 -1.57
CA ARG A 88 -15.98 0.94 -2.95
C ARG A 88 -17.38 0.45 -3.31
N VAL A 89 -18.10 1.25 -4.10
CA VAL A 89 -19.37 0.83 -4.70
C VAL A 89 -19.07 0.07 -5.98
N VAL A 90 -19.68 -1.11 -6.11
CA VAL A 90 -19.60 -1.96 -7.29
C VAL A 90 -21.01 -2.33 -7.74
N ARG A 91 -21.16 -2.71 -9.01
CA ARG A 91 -22.42 -3.25 -9.49
C ARG A 91 -22.66 -4.66 -8.94
N ASP A 92 -23.88 -5.14 -9.11
CA ASP A 92 -24.24 -6.51 -8.77
C ASP A 92 -23.41 -7.56 -9.53
N ASP A 93 -23.02 -7.27 -10.77
CA ASP A 93 -22.11 -8.12 -11.55
C ASP A 93 -20.62 -7.98 -11.14
N GLY A 94 -20.30 -7.25 -10.06
CA GLY A 94 -18.94 -6.97 -9.60
C GLY A 94 -18.17 -5.91 -10.41
N GLY A 95 -18.74 -5.44 -11.53
CA GLY A 95 -18.12 -4.41 -12.36
C GLY A 95 -18.10 -3.00 -11.74
N PRO A 96 -17.32 -2.06 -12.31
CA PRO A 96 -17.34 -0.66 -11.88
C PRO A 96 -18.71 -0.03 -12.15
N ILE A 97 -19.06 0.94 -11.32
CA ILE A 97 -20.30 1.71 -11.50
C ILE A 97 -20.22 2.58 -12.75
N ARG A 98 -21.39 2.98 -13.24
CA ARG A 98 -21.56 3.89 -14.40
C ARG A 98 -22.40 5.07 -13.93
N PHE A 99 -22.41 6.15 -14.72
CA PHE A 99 -23.18 7.36 -14.42
C PHE A 99 -24.64 7.09 -14.02
N ARG A 100 -25.37 6.26 -14.80
CA ARG A 100 -26.77 5.91 -14.48
C ARG A 100 -26.96 5.33 -13.07
N HIS A 101 -26.02 4.51 -12.61
CA HIS A 101 -26.10 3.89 -11.29
C HIS A 101 -25.84 4.93 -10.21
N ALA A 102 -24.82 5.77 -10.40
CA ALA A 102 -24.52 6.88 -9.49
C ALA A 102 -25.68 7.89 -9.42
N LEU A 103 -26.33 8.19 -10.55
CA LEU A 103 -27.47 9.10 -10.65
C LEU A 103 -28.68 8.58 -9.87
N VAL A 104 -29.10 7.33 -10.11
CA VAL A 104 -30.23 6.71 -9.39
C VAL A 104 -29.94 6.68 -7.89
N ARG A 105 -28.73 6.27 -7.52
CA ARG A 105 -28.28 6.21 -6.11
C ARG A 105 -28.22 7.58 -5.46
N GLY A 106 -27.79 8.60 -6.21
CA GLY A 106 -27.73 9.99 -5.77
C GLY A 106 -29.13 10.57 -5.56
N ALA A 107 -30.04 10.37 -6.52
CA ALA A 107 -31.42 10.84 -6.45
C ALA A 107 -32.18 10.24 -5.27
N VAL A 108 -32.10 8.91 -5.07
CA VAL A 108 -32.69 8.26 -3.88
C VAL A 108 -31.97 8.72 -2.60
N GLY A 109 -30.66 8.94 -2.68
CA GLY A 109 -29.84 9.46 -1.59
C GLY A 109 -30.33 10.81 -1.03
N VAL A 110 -30.87 11.69 -1.87
CA VAL A 110 -31.45 12.97 -1.43
C VAL A 110 -32.56 12.72 -0.40
N VAL A 111 -33.42 11.74 -0.68
CA VAL A 111 -34.51 11.38 0.22
C VAL A 111 -33.95 10.60 1.41
N GLU A 112 -33.34 9.43 1.19
CA GLU A 112 -33.01 8.52 2.30
C GLU A 112 -31.85 8.99 3.21
N ILE A 113 -30.99 9.91 2.73
CA ILE A 113 -29.82 10.43 3.46
C ILE A 113 -30.00 11.89 3.83
N GLN A 114 -30.22 12.78 2.86
CA GLN A 114 -30.22 14.23 3.14
C GLN A 114 -31.48 14.64 3.93
N MET A 115 -32.67 14.23 3.49
CA MET A 115 -33.91 14.62 4.18
C MET A 115 -34.09 13.90 5.52
N PHE A 116 -33.68 12.64 5.63
CA PHE A 116 -33.88 11.81 6.84
C PHE A 116 -32.59 11.53 7.61
N LEU A 117 -31.53 12.31 7.39
CA LEU A 117 -30.23 12.17 8.07
C LEU A 117 -29.65 10.74 8.04
N GLY A 118 -29.96 9.98 7.00
CA GLY A 118 -29.50 8.59 6.83
C GLY A 118 -30.25 7.55 7.65
N VAL A 119 -31.27 7.91 8.42
CA VAL A 119 -32.05 6.96 9.24
C VAL A 119 -32.71 5.89 8.36
N ILE A 120 -33.37 6.31 7.27
CA ILE A 120 -33.99 5.38 6.31
C ILE A 120 -32.93 4.47 5.68
N ALA A 121 -31.79 5.03 5.27
CA ALA A 121 -30.70 4.25 4.69
C ALA A 121 -30.13 3.20 5.67
N CYS A 122 -30.03 3.55 6.95
CA CYS A 122 -29.59 2.66 8.01
C CYS A 122 -30.58 1.51 8.24
N ILE A 123 -31.88 1.82 8.37
CA ILE A 123 -32.93 0.81 8.56
C ILE A 123 -33.00 -0.13 7.35
N ALA A 124 -33.06 0.42 6.13
CA ALA A 124 -33.09 -0.38 4.90
C ALA A 124 -31.88 -1.32 4.83
N SER A 125 -30.71 -0.82 5.22
CA SER A 125 -29.50 -1.62 5.22
C SER A 125 -29.38 -2.62 6.36
N LEU A 126 -30.09 -2.44 7.48
CA LEU A 126 -30.17 -3.41 8.57
C LEU A 126 -31.10 -4.57 8.21
N VAL A 127 -32.23 -4.26 7.56
CA VAL A 127 -33.24 -5.26 7.17
C VAL A 127 -32.83 -6.04 5.91
N SER A 128 -32.01 -5.44 5.05
CA SER A 128 -31.50 -6.11 3.85
C SER A 128 -30.50 -7.21 4.21
N ALA A 129 -30.77 -8.46 3.78
CA ALA A 129 -29.83 -9.58 3.90
C ALA A 129 -28.43 -9.31 3.30
N ARG A 130 -28.38 -8.49 2.23
CA ARG A 130 -27.13 -8.07 1.56
C ARG A 130 -26.60 -6.71 2.04
N GLY A 131 -27.10 -6.17 3.15
CA GLY A 131 -26.68 -4.88 3.69
C GLY A 131 -26.79 -3.70 2.70
N ARG A 132 -27.81 -3.68 1.84
CA ARG A 132 -28.02 -2.62 0.84
C ARG A 132 -29.04 -1.62 1.34
N ARG A 133 -28.79 -0.34 1.10
CA ARG A 133 -29.80 0.71 1.33
C ARG A 133 -30.72 0.86 0.11
N VAL A 134 -31.79 1.65 0.21
CA VAL A 134 -32.82 1.77 -0.83
C VAL A 134 -32.20 2.22 -2.16
N GLY A 135 -31.32 3.22 -2.12
CA GLY A 135 -30.64 3.71 -3.33
C GLY A 135 -29.70 2.67 -3.97
N ASP A 136 -29.08 1.80 -3.17
CA ASP A 136 -28.19 0.76 -3.69
C ASP A 136 -29.01 -0.37 -4.36
N VAL A 137 -30.20 -0.68 -3.82
CA VAL A 137 -31.14 -1.65 -4.41
C VAL A 137 -31.66 -1.17 -5.76
N PHE A 138 -32.17 0.06 -5.85
CA PHE A 138 -32.67 0.60 -7.12
C PHE A 138 -31.57 0.78 -8.17
N ALA A 139 -30.34 1.09 -7.74
CA ALA A 139 -29.22 1.24 -8.64
C ALA A 139 -28.56 -0.10 -9.06
N GLY A 140 -28.96 -1.24 -8.48
CA GLY A 140 -28.30 -2.54 -8.74
C GLY A 140 -26.83 -2.53 -8.34
N THR A 141 -26.53 -1.95 -7.17
CA THR A 141 -25.17 -1.78 -6.65
C THR A 141 -25.05 -2.28 -5.21
N LEU A 142 -23.81 -2.48 -4.79
CA LEU A 142 -23.49 -2.82 -3.41
C LEU A 142 -22.14 -2.21 -3.00
N VAL A 143 -21.98 -1.96 -1.71
CA VAL A 143 -20.73 -1.40 -1.15
C VAL A 143 -19.89 -2.54 -0.60
N VAL A 144 -18.75 -2.78 -1.24
CA VAL A 144 -17.77 -3.77 -0.80
C VAL A 144 -16.65 -3.11 -0.03
N ARG A 145 -16.07 -3.88 0.88
CA ARG A 145 -14.77 -3.52 1.44
C ARG A 145 -13.70 -3.92 0.43
N GLU A 146 -13.11 -2.93 -0.20
CA GLU A 146 -11.90 -3.14 -0.98
C GLU A 146 -10.79 -3.44 0.04
N ARG A 147 -10.11 -4.58 -0.09
CA ARG A 147 -8.83 -4.73 0.60
C ARG A 147 -7.91 -3.72 -0.07
N ILE A 148 -7.92 -2.48 0.43
CA ILE A 148 -6.78 -1.60 0.24
C ILE A 148 -5.60 -2.48 0.68
N PRO A 149 -4.59 -2.72 -0.16
CA PRO A 149 -3.28 -3.07 0.34
C PRO A 149 -2.91 -1.84 1.15
N VAL A 150 -3.38 -1.79 2.41
CA VAL A 150 -2.85 -0.86 3.37
C VAL A 150 -1.37 -1.20 3.25
N PRO A 151 -0.51 -0.24 2.86
CA PRO A 151 0.84 -0.33 3.30
C PRO A 151 0.71 -0.22 4.81
N ARG A 152 0.35 -1.33 5.49
CA ARG A 152 1.01 -1.62 6.73
C ARG A 152 2.44 -1.38 6.34
N ALA A 153 3.06 -0.42 6.99
CA ALA A 153 4.49 -0.37 7.04
C ALA A 153 4.93 -1.76 7.54
N ALA A 154 4.98 -2.74 6.64
CA ALA A 154 6.13 -3.60 6.51
C ALA A 154 7.24 -2.57 6.39
N ARG A 155 7.76 -2.19 7.56
CA ARG A 155 8.95 -1.37 7.67
C ARG A 155 9.88 -1.99 6.63
N PRO A 156 10.36 -1.20 5.65
CA PRO A 156 11.04 -1.75 4.49
C PRO A 156 12.04 -2.77 5.02
N LEU A 157 11.88 -4.02 4.58
CA LEU A 157 12.87 -5.06 4.80
C LEU A 157 14.23 -4.39 4.55
N PRO A 158 15.27 -4.65 5.37
CA PRO A 158 16.59 -4.08 5.14
C PRO A 158 16.89 -4.21 3.65
N PRO A 159 17.09 -3.10 2.92
CA PRO A 159 17.21 -3.16 1.48
C PRO A 159 18.34 -4.13 1.17
N ALA A 160 18.01 -5.20 0.45
CA ALA A 160 18.99 -6.19 0.06
C ALA A 160 20.12 -5.45 -0.67
N PRO A 161 21.38 -5.59 -0.24
CA PRO A 161 22.48 -4.93 -0.91
C PRO A 161 22.45 -5.29 -2.40
N PRO A 162 22.61 -4.32 -3.32
CA PRO A 162 22.46 -4.58 -4.76
C PRO A 162 23.45 -5.62 -5.27
N TRP A 163 24.64 -5.74 -4.65
CA TRP A 163 25.63 -6.77 -4.97
C TRP A 163 25.14 -8.19 -4.62
N LEU A 164 24.31 -8.34 -3.59
CA LEU A 164 23.74 -9.62 -3.17
C LEU A 164 22.64 -10.09 -4.16
N ALA A 165 21.89 -9.14 -4.71
CA ALA A 165 20.91 -9.44 -5.77
C ALA A 165 21.61 -9.98 -7.04
N VAL A 166 22.75 -9.42 -7.43
CA VAL A 166 23.56 -9.90 -8.56
C VAL A 166 24.07 -11.33 -8.32
N GLN A 167 24.51 -11.65 -7.11
CA GLN A 167 24.96 -13.01 -6.77
C GLN A 167 23.82 -14.03 -6.80
N LEU A 168 22.64 -13.65 -6.31
CA LEU A 168 21.45 -14.52 -6.31
C LEU A 168 20.81 -14.66 -7.69
N ALA A 169 21.10 -13.77 -8.65
CA ALA A 169 20.54 -13.81 -10.00
C ALA A 169 20.88 -15.12 -10.75
N GLY A 170 22.04 -15.72 -10.48
CA GLY A 170 22.45 -17.00 -11.07
C GLY A 170 22.00 -18.24 -10.29
N VAL A 171 21.39 -18.08 -9.12
CA VAL A 171 21.03 -19.19 -8.24
C VAL A 171 19.69 -19.80 -8.66
N ASP A 172 19.63 -21.13 -8.69
CA ASP A 172 18.38 -21.86 -8.93
C ASP A 172 17.52 -21.90 -7.65
N LEU A 173 16.52 -21.02 -7.61
CA LEU A 173 15.55 -20.92 -6.52
C LEU A 173 14.38 -21.89 -6.66
N SER A 174 14.28 -22.64 -7.76
CA SER A 174 13.19 -23.59 -8.01
C SER A 174 13.27 -24.83 -7.13
N ALA A 175 14.47 -25.17 -6.66
CA ALA A 175 14.73 -26.28 -5.76
C ALA A 175 14.20 -26.07 -4.32
N VAL A 176 13.80 -24.85 -3.95
CA VAL A 176 13.33 -24.52 -2.61
C VAL A 176 11.85 -24.91 -2.44
N PRO A 177 11.49 -25.78 -1.47
CA PRO A 177 10.10 -26.22 -1.26
C PRO A 177 9.16 -25.09 -0.85
N GLU A 178 7.89 -25.14 -1.29
CA GLU A 178 6.88 -24.10 -0.97
C GLU A 178 6.63 -23.95 0.55
N GLY A 179 6.76 -25.04 1.32
CA GLY A 179 6.69 -24.99 2.79
C GLY A 179 7.79 -24.12 3.41
N LEU A 180 9.02 -24.19 2.87
CA LEU A 180 10.14 -23.39 3.35
C LEU A 180 9.95 -21.91 2.98
N TRP A 181 9.42 -21.63 1.79
CA TRP A 181 9.04 -20.27 1.40
C TRP A 181 7.99 -19.65 2.32
N LEU A 182 6.99 -20.44 2.73
CA LEU A 182 5.99 -19.99 3.68
C LEU A 182 6.64 -19.65 5.03
N ALA A 183 7.54 -20.51 5.52
CA ALA A 183 8.27 -20.30 6.77
C ALA A 183 9.13 -19.03 6.73
N VAL A 184 9.87 -18.81 5.65
CA VAL A 184 10.66 -17.59 5.43
C VAL A 184 9.76 -16.35 5.41
N ARG A 185 8.64 -16.37 4.68
CA ARG A 185 7.69 -15.25 4.65
C ARG A 185 7.06 -14.98 6.01
N GLN A 186 6.70 -16.02 6.76
CA GLN A 186 6.14 -15.88 8.11
C GLN A 186 7.17 -15.26 9.06
N TYR A 187 8.42 -15.74 9.05
CA TYR A 187 9.52 -15.16 9.81
C TYR A 187 9.71 -13.68 9.46
N LEU A 188 9.89 -13.35 8.17
CA LEU A 188 10.11 -11.97 7.72
C LEU A 188 8.94 -11.04 8.07
N SER A 189 7.71 -11.54 8.10
CA SER A 189 6.54 -10.76 8.52
C SER A 189 6.50 -10.41 10.02
N ARG A 190 7.25 -11.17 10.85
CA ARG A 190 7.27 -11.05 12.32
C ARG A 190 8.65 -10.72 12.89
N VAL A 191 9.67 -10.53 12.07
CA VAL A 191 11.07 -10.35 12.51
C VAL A 191 11.25 -9.22 13.53
N HIS A 192 10.44 -8.15 13.46
CA HIS A 192 10.48 -7.03 14.40
C HIS A 192 9.68 -7.24 15.70
N GLN A 193 8.94 -8.34 15.81
CA GLN A 193 8.16 -8.73 16.99
C GLN A 193 8.83 -9.84 17.78
N LEU A 194 9.86 -10.47 17.21
CA LEU A 194 10.63 -11.52 17.86
C LEU A 194 11.71 -10.89 18.74
N ASP A 195 12.02 -11.56 19.85
CA ASP A 195 13.21 -11.26 20.61
C ASP A 195 14.45 -11.33 19.70
N PRO A 196 15.42 -10.40 19.80
CA PRO A 196 16.57 -10.35 18.90
C PRO A 196 17.38 -11.65 18.82
N GLN A 197 17.55 -12.39 19.93
CA GLN A 197 18.32 -13.64 19.93
C GLN A 197 17.54 -14.78 19.29
N VAL A 198 16.24 -14.87 19.60
CA VAL A 198 15.34 -15.88 18.99
C VAL A 198 15.20 -15.61 17.49
N GLY A 199 15.02 -14.35 17.10
CA GLY A 199 14.94 -13.92 15.71
C GLY A 199 16.21 -14.24 14.91
N TRP A 200 17.39 -14.13 15.54
CA TRP A 200 18.67 -14.47 14.91
C TRP A 200 18.81 -15.98 14.68
N SER A 201 18.58 -16.79 15.71
CA SER A 201 18.68 -18.26 15.60
C SER A 201 17.69 -18.85 14.59
N MET A 202 16.47 -18.30 14.50
CA MET A 202 15.50 -18.69 13.47
C MET A 202 15.96 -18.30 12.06
N ALA A 203 16.58 -17.13 11.91
CA ALA A 203 17.09 -16.67 10.62
C ALA A 203 18.26 -17.54 10.13
N GLU A 204 19.18 -17.93 11.03
CA GLU A 204 20.31 -18.81 10.70
C GLU A 204 19.83 -20.18 10.23
N ARG A 205 18.86 -20.78 10.95
CA ARG A 205 18.28 -22.07 10.56
C ARG A 205 17.62 -22.00 9.18
N LEU A 206 16.75 -21.00 8.97
CA LEU A 206 16.07 -20.82 7.69
C LEU A 206 17.04 -20.49 6.54
N ALA A 207 18.08 -19.69 6.80
CA ALA A 207 19.11 -19.41 5.80
C ALA A 207 19.91 -20.68 5.45
N GLY A 208 20.26 -21.50 6.44
CA GLY A 208 20.90 -22.79 6.24
C GLY A 208 20.05 -23.75 5.40
N ASP A 209 18.75 -23.85 5.68
CA ASP A 209 17.83 -24.67 4.90
C ASP A 209 17.73 -24.20 3.44
N VAL A 210 17.69 -22.87 3.22
CA VAL A 210 17.71 -22.29 1.86
C VAL A 210 19.03 -22.58 1.15
N VAL A 211 20.17 -22.46 1.83
CA VAL A 211 21.49 -22.79 1.28
C VAL A 211 21.58 -24.27 0.93
N ALA A 212 21.04 -25.16 1.77
CA ALA A 212 21.04 -26.60 1.52
C ALA A 212 20.25 -26.97 0.25
N CYS A 213 19.15 -26.26 -0.03
CA CYS A 213 18.37 -26.47 -1.25
C CYS A 213 18.97 -25.83 -2.51
N THR A 214 19.65 -24.68 -2.37
CA THR A 214 20.10 -23.85 -3.51
C THR A 214 21.58 -23.98 -3.82
N GLY A 215 22.39 -24.50 -2.90
CA GLY A 215 23.84 -24.54 -2.99
C GLY A 215 24.53 -23.17 -2.90
N ALA A 216 23.79 -22.08 -2.74
CA ALA A 216 24.33 -20.72 -2.71
C ALA A 216 24.77 -20.35 -1.28
N PRO A 217 26.08 -20.21 -1.01
CA PRO A 217 26.56 -19.89 0.33
C PRO A 217 26.13 -18.48 0.75
N VAL A 218 25.86 -18.29 2.06
CA VAL A 218 25.63 -16.96 2.63
C VAL A 218 26.96 -16.19 2.62
N PRO A 219 27.05 -15.01 1.98
CA PRO A 219 28.30 -14.26 1.95
C PRO A 219 28.75 -13.79 3.35
N PRO A 220 30.06 -13.82 3.66
CA PRO A 220 30.58 -13.46 4.96
C PRO A 220 30.21 -12.01 5.32
N GLY A 221 29.76 -11.78 6.55
CA GLY A 221 29.33 -10.46 7.03
C GLY A 221 27.89 -10.06 6.67
N THR A 222 27.12 -10.93 6.01
CA THR A 222 25.70 -10.67 5.71
C THR A 222 24.81 -11.18 6.85
N PRO A 223 23.96 -10.33 7.45
CA PRO A 223 22.97 -10.79 8.43
C PRO A 223 22.03 -11.84 7.81
N PRO A 224 21.74 -12.97 8.48
CA PRO A 224 20.91 -14.04 7.91
C PRO A 224 19.51 -13.57 7.48
N ALA A 225 18.92 -12.64 8.23
CA ALA A 225 17.64 -12.04 7.86
C ALA A 225 17.70 -11.20 6.58
N ALA A 226 18.83 -10.52 6.32
CA ALA A 226 19.05 -9.74 5.10
C ALA A 226 19.26 -10.65 3.88
N PHE A 227 19.94 -11.78 4.06
CA PHE A 227 20.06 -12.83 3.04
C PHE A 227 18.68 -13.39 2.65
N LEU A 228 17.86 -13.78 3.63
CA LEU A 228 16.50 -14.27 3.37
C LEU A 228 15.61 -13.23 2.67
N ALA A 229 15.72 -11.96 3.06
CA ALA A 229 15.01 -10.87 2.40
C ALA A 229 15.43 -10.72 0.92
N ALA A 230 16.72 -10.84 0.63
CA ALA A 230 17.26 -10.78 -0.73
C ALA A 230 16.77 -11.96 -1.60
N VAL A 231 16.75 -13.17 -1.05
CA VAL A 231 16.25 -14.37 -1.72
C VAL A 231 14.77 -14.24 -2.08
N VAL A 232 13.94 -13.71 -1.17
CA VAL A 232 12.52 -13.43 -1.45
C VAL A 232 12.35 -12.34 -2.51
N ALA A 233 13.14 -11.26 -2.43
CA ALA A 233 13.09 -10.17 -3.42
C ALA A 233 13.45 -10.65 -4.83
N GLU A 234 14.47 -11.51 -4.96
CA GLU A 234 14.86 -12.09 -6.24
C GLU A 234 13.76 -13.01 -6.82
N ARG A 235 13.15 -13.88 -6.00
CA ARG A 235 11.99 -14.70 -6.45
C ARG A 235 10.83 -13.84 -6.92
N GLN A 236 10.46 -12.81 -6.15
CA GLN A 236 9.40 -11.88 -6.52
C GLN A 236 9.72 -11.12 -7.81
N GLY A 237 10.98 -10.72 -8.00
CA GLY A 237 11.45 -10.09 -9.24
C GLY A 237 11.31 -11.02 -10.45
N ARG A 238 11.64 -12.31 -10.30
CA ARG A 238 11.47 -13.33 -11.37
C ARG A 238 10.01 -13.57 -11.68
N ASP A 239 9.16 -13.70 -10.66
CA ASP A 239 7.71 -13.91 -10.85
C ASP A 239 7.05 -12.69 -11.49
N ALA A 240 7.45 -11.47 -11.11
CA ALA A 240 6.98 -10.24 -11.75
C ALA A 240 7.40 -10.20 -13.23
N ARG A 241 8.64 -10.54 -13.58
CA ARG A 241 9.09 -10.60 -14.99
C ARG A 241 8.34 -11.66 -15.81
N ARG A 242 7.94 -12.79 -15.20
CA ARG A 242 7.13 -13.83 -15.85
C ARG A 242 5.70 -13.35 -16.13
N VAL A 243 5.09 -12.63 -15.19
CA VAL A 243 3.70 -12.15 -15.30
C VAL A 243 3.58 -10.90 -16.18
N PHE A 244 4.56 -9.99 -16.11
CA PHE A 244 4.52 -8.70 -16.80
C PHE A 244 5.33 -8.66 -18.10
N GLY A 245 5.98 -9.76 -18.49
CA GLY A 245 6.88 -9.84 -19.64
C GLY A 245 8.24 -9.18 -19.37
N ALA A 246 9.31 -9.73 -19.94
CA ALA A 246 10.63 -9.10 -19.88
C ALA A 246 10.58 -7.75 -20.64
N PRO A 247 11.18 -6.67 -20.12
CA PRO A 247 11.47 -5.53 -20.97
C PRO A 247 12.38 -6.05 -22.09
N VAL A 248 11.90 -6.00 -23.32
CA VAL A 248 12.66 -6.33 -24.52
C VAL A 248 13.91 -5.45 -24.49
N ALA A 249 15.06 -6.07 -24.25
CA ALA A 249 16.33 -5.43 -24.53
C ALA A 249 16.37 -5.23 -26.05
N SER A 250 16.32 -3.96 -26.49
CA SER A 250 16.59 -3.62 -27.88
C SER A 250 17.98 -4.18 -28.25
N PRO A 251 18.12 -4.89 -29.38
CA PRO A 251 19.42 -5.31 -29.85
C PRO A 251 20.23 -4.05 -30.15
N VAL A 252 21.35 -3.90 -29.46
CA VAL A 252 22.41 -3.00 -29.91
C VAL A 252 23.15 -3.76 -31.01
N ASP A 253 22.72 -3.58 -32.26
CA ASP A 253 23.49 -4.01 -33.42
C ASP A 253 24.69 -3.06 -33.61
N GLY A 254 25.86 -3.66 -33.73
CA GLY A 254 27.14 -2.98 -33.80
C GLY A 254 27.58 -2.57 -35.21
N VAL A 255 28.50 -1.60 -35.21
CA VAL A 255 29.69 -1.43 -36.08
C VAL A 255 29.48 -1.28 -37.59
N ALA A 256 29.75 -0.07 -38.13
CA ALA A 256 30.92 0.24 -38.97
C ALA A 256 30.94 1.68 -39.56
N GLU A 257 32.13 2.28 -39.48
CA GLU A 257 32.81 3.22 -40.40
C GLU A 257 32.36 4.67 -40.73
N GLN A 258 33.26 5.58 -40.33
CA GLN A 258 33.77 6.83 -40.94
C GLN A 258 32.94 7.63 -41.96
N GLY A 259 32.73 8.91 -41.63
CA GLY A 259 32.30 9.95 -42.58
C GLY A 259 32.30 11.35 -41.98
N LYS A 260 33.41 12.06 -42.16
CA LYS A 260 33.70 13.47 -41.88
C LYS A 260 32.58 14.43 -42.38
N GLY A 261 32.02 15.30 -41.52
CA GLY A 261 31.16 16.39 -41.98
C GLY A 261 30.49 17.22 -40.87
N ARG A 262 30.81 18.52 -40.82
CA ARG A 262 30.17 19.58 -40.01
C ARG A 262 28.65 19.65 -40.23
N GLY A 263 27.89 19.99 -39.18
CA GLY A 263 26.54 20.54 -39.34
C GLY A 263 25.77 20.63 -38.02
N ALA A 264 25.31 21.83 -37.69
CA ALA A 264 24.57 22.18 -36.49
C ALA A 264 23.15 21.58 -36.46
N GLY A 265 22.61 21.32 -35.26
CA GLY A 265 21.21 20.95 -35.06
C GLY A 265 20.90 20.50 -33.64
N THR A 266 20.26 21.37 -32.87
CA THR A 266 19.75 21.16 -31.51
C THR A 266 18.68 20.06 -31.45
N PRO A 267 18.60 19.28 -30.36
CA PRO A 267 17.31 18.75 -29.90
C PRO A 267 17.01 19.08 -28.42
N PRO A 268 15.72 19.07 -28.01
CA PRO A 268 15.30 19.54 -26.68
C PRO A 268 15.55 18.51 -25.59
N VAL A 269 15.86 19.02 -24.38
CA VAL A 269 16.20 18.26 -23.17
C VAL A 269 14.95 17.65 -22.54
N GLY A 270 14.96 16.33 -22.38
CA GLY A 270 14.02 15.56 -21.56
C GLY A 270 14.64 15.17 -20.21
N TRP A 271 13.84 15.35 -19.16
CA TRP A 271 13.85 14.75 -17.81
C TRP A 271 15.17 14.19 -17.24
N VAL A 272 15.74 14.92 -16.28
CA VAL A 272 16.90 14.53 -15.47
C VAL A 272 16.45 13.75 -14.21
N THR A 273 16.93 12.52 -14.09
CA THR A 273 17.01 11.73 -12.84
C THR A 273 18.24 12.15 -12.03
N PRO A 274 18.18 12.33 -10.70
CA PRO A 274 19.39 12.55 -9.90
C PRO A 274 19.93 11.24 -9.32
N GLY A 275 21.17 10.88 -9.72
CA GLY A 275 21.98 9.85 -9.10
C GLY A 275 23.48 10.12 -9.30
N ALA A 276 24.15 10.40 -8.18
CA ALA A 276 25.58 10.19 -7.87
C ALA A 276 26.68 11.17 -8.38
N VAL A 277 27.16 11.98 -7.42
CA VAL A 277 28.56 12.20 -6.96
C VAL A 277 29.70 12.48 -7.96
N GLY A 278 30.40 13.62 -7.75
CA GLY A 278 31.84 13.74 -8.01
C GLY A 278 32.43 15.17 -8.09
N GLY A 279 33.10 15.63 -7.00
CA GLY A 279 34.19 16.65 -6.94
C GLY A 279 33.84 18.11 -7.31
N VAL A 280 34.22 19.17 -6.57
CA VAL A 280 35.60 19.65 -6.35
C VAL A 280 35.61 20.77 -5.28
N ARG A 281 36.47 20.60 -4.25
CA ARG A 281 37.44 21.53 -3.61
C ARG A 281 37.06 22.97 -3.14
N GLY A 282 37.43 23.24 -1.87
CA GLY A 282 37.65 24.55 -1.22
C GLY A 282 36.71 24.74 -0.02
N GLU A 283 37.08 25.05 1.23
CA GLU A 283 38.25 25.72 1.80
C GLU A 283 38.48 25.30 3.27
N ALA A 284 39.62 25.76 3.79
CA ALA A 284 40.26 25.49 5.07
C ALA A 284 39.46 25.83 6.34
N GLY A 285 39.65 25.02 7.39
CA GLY A 285 39.33 25.32 8.78
C GLY A 285 39.84 24.19 9.68
N GLY A 286 40.98 24.38 10.32
CA GLY A 286 41.73 23.31 10.98
C GLY A 286 41.23 22.90 12.36
N GLN A 287 41.39 21.61 12.68
CA GLN A 287 41.74 21.13 14.02
C GLN A 287 42.25 19.69 13.91
N ALA A 288 43.44 19.41 14.45
CA ALA A 288 44.07 18.09 14.45
C ALA A 288 43.36 17.12 15.42
N PRO A 289 43.20 15.83 15.08
CA PRO A 289 42.58 14.85 15.98
C PRO A 289 43.58 14.32 17.01
N GLN A 290 43.21 14.37 18.29
CA GLN A 290 43.88 13.63 19.36
C GLN A 290 43.62 12.12 19.20
N ALA A 291 44.67 11.33 19.36
CA ALA A 291 44.61 9.87 19.34
C ALA A 291 43.92 9.34 20.61
N LEU A 292 42.81 8.61 20.45
CA LEU A 292 42.20 7.85 21.54
C LEU A 292 42.67 6.40 21.49
N VAL A 293 43.39 6.02 22.54
CA VAL A 293 43.90 4.68 22.84
C VAL A 293 42.73 3.75 23.26
N PRO A 294 42.65 2.49 22.78
CA PRO A 294 41.69 1.53 23.32
C PRO A 294 42.12 1.03 24.72
N PRO A 295 41.22 0.87 25.70
CA PRO A 295 41.57 0.33 27.01
C PRO A 295 41.88 -1.17 26.95
N SER A 296 42.98 -1.55 27.62
CA SER A 296 43.43 -2.93 27.84
C SER A 296 42.46 -3.74 28.72
N PRO A 297 42.42 -5.10 28.58
CA PRO A 297 41.57 -5.95 29.39
C PRO A 297 42.14 -6.16 30.80
N SER A 298 41.30 -6.03 31.84
CA SER A 298 41.65 -6.42 33.22
C SER A 298 41.24 -7.87 33.51
N PRO A 299 41.95 -8.55 34.44
CA PRO A 299 42.02 -10.01 34.50
C PRO A 299 40.90 -10.63 35.33
N TYR A 300 40.46 -11.81 34.91
CA TYR A 300 39.67 -12.74 35.71
C TYR A 300 40.37 -13.12 37.01
N PRO A 301 39.65 -13.25 38.14
CA PRO A 301 40.00 -14.18 39.19
C PRO A 301 39.24 -15.49 39.02
N SER A 302 40.00 -16.56 39.19
CA SER A 302 39.68 -17.97 39.04
C SER A 302 38.64 -18.50 40.05
N ALA A 303 37.85 -19.47 39.57
CA ALA A 303 37.41 -20.70 40.23
C ALA A 303 36.82 -20.66 41.66
N SER A 304 35.55 -21.05 41.76
CA SER A 304 35.10 -22.06 42.73
C SER A 304 33.93 -22.88 42.16
N SER A 305 34.14 -24.19 42.03
CA SER A 305 33.09 -25.20 41.82
C SER A 305 32.62 -25.74 43.19
N PRO A 306 31.70 -26.71 43.24
CA PRO A 306 30.25 -26.53 43.45
C PRO A 306 29.81 -26.94 44.87
N SER A 307 28.69 -26.41 45.37
CA SER A 307 27.97 -27.02 46.50
C SER A 307 26.66 -27.63 46.02
N SER A 308 26.57 -28.94 46.23
CA SER A 308 25.39 -29.77 46.12
C SER A 308 24.37 -29.43 47.20
N SER A 309 23.10 -29.28 46.84
CA SER A 309 21.99 -29.62 47.73
C SER A 309 20.87 -30.28 46.93
N SER A 310 20.66 -31.54 47.26
CA SER A 310 19.61 -32.43 46.78
C SER A 310 18.25 -32.13 47.41
N THR A 311 17.23 -32.80 46.87
CA THR A 311 15.84 -32.96 47.37
C THR A 311 14.90 -31.80 47.03
N GLY A 312 13.72 -32.00 46.45
CA GLY A 312 12.98 -33.19 46.08
C GLY A 312 11.50 -32.86 46.17
N PHE A 313 10.73 -32.95 45.08
CA PHE A 313 9.28 -33.16 45.14
C PHE A 313 8.71 -33.51 43.75
N ALA A 314 7.90 -34.57 43.69
CA ALA A 314 7.23 -35.13 42.51
C ALA A 314 5.80 -34.57 42.36
N PRO A 315 5.14 -34.74 41.18
CA PRO A 315 3.79 -34.20 40.91
C PRO A 315 2.68 -35.22 41.24
N PRO A 316 1.41 -34.80 41.39
CA PRO A 316 0.29 -35.72 41.34
C PRO A 316 -0.51 -35.65 40.02
N ALA A 317 -0.75 -36.87 39.51
CA ALA A 317 -1.80 -37.45 38.66
C ALA A 317 -2.63 -36.57 37.71
#